data_AF-A0A7S2GCU7-F1
#
_entry.id   AF-A0A7S2GCU7-F1
#
_cell.length_a   1.000
_cell.length_b   1.000
_cell.length_c   1.000
_cell.angle_alpha   90.00
_cell.angle_beta   90.00
_cell.angle_gamma   90.00
#
_symmetry.space_group_name_H-M   'P 1'
#
loop_
_entity.id
_entity.type
_entity.pdbx_description
1 polymer ?
#
loop_
_entity_poly.entity_id
_entity_poly.type
_entity_poly.pdbx_seq_one_letter_code
_entity_poly.pdbx_strand_id
1 'polypeptide(L)'
;YSEEELNSGFKKTMAFQPRVIKQNRGSAGEGIWLCWLVDGSYCKNFGDASCGDSDMLKLMEMNDNHVEHHTVAEFLEFCVRGPVGPKAGSWESTFPGKYLEGGKEAGGQLVDQRLLPRISEGEVRVLLVSDQVQMIVHKKPDGGGLSAVGGNSI
;
A
#
# COMPACT_ATOMS: atom_id res chain seq x y z
N TYR A 1 -1.72 3.79 14.88
CA TYR A 1 -0.61 4.54 14.32
C TYR A 1 -0.66 5.95 14.86
N SER A 2 0.27 6.25 15.77
CA SER A 2 0.87 7.59 15.82
C SER A 2 1.77 7.79 14.60
N GLU A 3 2.18 9.04 14.35
CA GLU A 3 3.16 9.36 13.29
C GLU A 3 4.49 8.61 13.52
N GLU A 4 4.95 8.49 14.76
CA GLU A 4 6.19 7.79 15.11
C GLU A 4 6.08 6.28 14.91
N GLU A 5 4.94 5.67 15.25
CA GLU A 5 4.66 4.26 14.98
C GLU A 5 4.66 3.98 13.47
N LEU A 6 4.06 4.88 12.67
CA LEU A 6 4.08 4.77 11.22
C LEU A 6 5.51 4.91 10.68
N ASN A 7 6.24 5.95 11.07
CA ASN A 7 7.58 6.23 10.56
C ASN A 7 8.55 5.07 10.86
N SER A 8 8.63 4.65 12.12
CA SER A 8 9.51 3.56 12.55
C SER A 8 9.06 2.20 12.00
N GLY A 9 7.76 1.93 12.03
CA GLY A 9 7.18 0.68 11.54
C GLY A 9 7.41 0.50 10.05
N PHE A 10 7.03 1.49 9.25
CA PHE A 10 7.16 1.46 7.80
C PHE A 10 8.61 1.30 7.36
N LYS A 11 9.55 2.07 7.93
CA LYS A 11 10.97 1.95 7.55
C LYS A 11 11.53 0.55 7.82
N LYS A 12 11.11 -0.08 8.92
CA LYS A 12 11.53 -1.44 9.27
C LYS A 12 10.90 -2.50 8.37
N THR A 13 9.62 -2.38 8.05
CA THR A 13 8.91 -3.33 7.19
C THR A 13 9.33 -3.19 5.73
N MET A 14 9.49 -1.97 5.23
CA MET A 14 9.91 -1.65 3.86
C MET A 14 11.35 -2.11 3.59
N ALA A 15 12.26 -2.00 4.56
CA ALA A 15 13.62 -2.53 4.46
C ALA A 15 13.67 -4.06 4.36
N PHE A 16 12.60 -4.77 4.75
CA PHE A 16 12.56 -6.23 4.74
C PHE A 16 11.96 -6.79 3.45
N GLN A 17 10.92 -6.17 2.90
CA GLN A 17 10.24 -6.66 1.69
C GLN A 17 9.22 -5.65 1.14
N PRO A 18 8.76 -5.79 -0.12
CA PRO A 18 7.72 -4.95 -0.71
C PRO A 18 6.44 -4.85 0.12
N ARG A 19 5.81 -3.67 0.11
CA ARG A 19 4.66 -3.34 0.97
C ARG A 19 3.43 -2.91 0.16
N VAL A 20 2.27 -3.01 0.78
CA VAL A 20 1.03 -2.37 0.36
C VAL A 20 0.59 -1.44 1.49
N ILE A 21 0.48 -0.15 1.20
CA ILE A 21 -0.01 0.85 2.14
C ILE A 21 -1.41 1.29 1.72
N LYS A 22 -2.34 1.30 2.67
CA LYS A 22 -3.74 1.66 2.42
C LYS A 22 -4.33 2.43 3.61
N GLN A 23 -5.16 3.45 3.36
CA GLN A 23 -6.01 4.03 4.40
C GLN A 23 -7.10 3.09 4.90
N ASN A 24 -7.43 3.17 6.19
CA ASN A 24 -8.43 2.29 6.82
C ASN A 24 -9.90 2.63 6.47
N ARG A 25 -10.18 3.30 5.35
CA ARG A 25 -11.54 3.60 4.84
C ARG A 25 -11.56 3.81 3.33
N GLY A 26 -12.67 3.45 2.67
CA GLY A 26 -12.87 3.57 1.22
C GLY A 26 -11.97 2.64 0.41
N SER A 27 -12.36 2.31 -0.83
CA SER A 27 -11.40 2.15 -1.93
C SER A 27 -12.08 1.75 -3.24
N ALA A 28 -12.20 2.71 -4.15
CA ALA A 28 -12.19 2.43 -5.58
C ALA A 28 -10.74 2.22 -6.12
N GLY A 29 -9.76 2.00 -5.24
CA GLY A 29 -8.33 1.87 -5.56
C GLY A 29 -7.48 3.07 -5.12
N GLU A 30 -8.11 4.22 -4.87
CA GLU A 30 -7.42 5.46 -4.47
C GLU A 30 -6.79 5.36 -3.08
N GLY A 31 -5.59 5.92 -2.94
CA GLY A 31 -4.81 5.90 -1.70
C GLY A 31 -4.32 4.51 -1.31
N ILE A 32 -4.27 3.56 -2.24
CA ILE A 32 -3.64 2.24 -2.07
C ILE A 32 -2.37 2.20 -2.90
N TRP A 33 -1.23 2.13 -2.21
CA TRP A 33 0.09 2.13 -2.83
C TRP A 33 0.76 0.77 -2.72
N LEU A 34 1.26 0.28 -3.85
CA LEU A 34 2.25 -0.78 -3.88
C LEU A 34 3.63 -0.14 -3.81
N CYS A 35 4.45 -0.57 -2.84
CA CYS A 35 5.73 0.06 -2.52
C CYS A 35 6.88 -0.92 -2.69
N TRP A 36 7.91 -0.50 -3.43
CA TRP A 36 9.18 -1.21 -3.59
C TRP A 36 10.36 -0.27 -3.31
N LEU A 37 11.48 -0.83 -2.84
CA LEU A 37 12.76 -0.12 -2.89
C LEU A 37 13.23 -0.09 -4.34
N VAL A 38 13.67 1.06 -4.84
CA VAL A 38 14.13 1.21 -6.23
C VAL A 38 15.33 0.32 -6.52
N ASP A 39 16.24 0.17 -5.57
CA ASP A 39 17.44 -0.64 -5.72
C ASP A 39 17.21 -2.14 -5.44
N GLY A 40 16.05 -2.50 -4.86
CA GLY A 40 15.73 -3.87 -4.46
C GLY A 40 16.55 -4.41 -3.28
N SER A 41 17.23 -3.54 -2.52
CA SER A 41 18.12 -3.93 -1.42
C SER A 41 17.36 -4.25 -0.14
N TYR A 42 16.74 -5.44 -0.09
CA TYR A 42 16.04 -5.91 1.11
C TYR A 42 16.96 -6.67 2.07
N CYS A 43 16.79 -6.43 3.37
CA CYS A 43 17.48 -7.20 4.41
C CYS A 43 16.91 -8.62 4.54
N LYS A 44 17.76 -9.55 5.02
CA LYS A 44 17.42 -10.98 5.03
C LYS A 44 16.36 -11.34 6.08
N ASN A 45 16.44 -10.77 7.27
CA ASN A 45 15.47 -11.00 8.34
C ASN A 45 14.81 -9.69 8.76
N PHE A 46 13.56 -9.80 9.21
CA PHE A 46 12.82 -8.64 9.71
C PHE A 46 13.56 -7.97 10.86
N GLY A 47 13.89 -6.69 10.67
CA GLY A 47 14.58 -5.86 11.67
C GLY A 47 16.09 -5.86 11.60
N ASP A 48 16.71 -6.57 10.65
CA ASP A 48 18.14 -6.47 10.38
C ASP A 48 18.52 -5.08 9.85
N ALA A 49 17.57 -4.38 9.23
CA ALA A 49 17.74 -3.02 8.72
C ALA A 49 16.46 -2.18 8.89
N SER A 50 16.61 -0.89 8.63
CA SER A 50 15.54 0.09 8.56
C SER A 50 15.89 1.07 7.45
N CYS A 51 14.90 1.47 6.65
CA CYS A 51 15.13 2.46 5.61
C CYS A 51 15.56 3.81 6.20
N GLY A 52 16.46 4.50 5.50
CA GLY A 52 16.77 5.91 5.70
C GLY A 52 15.72 6.80 5.03
N ASP A 53 15.70 8.08 5.42
CA ASP A 53 14.78 9.08 4.86
C ASP A 53 14.99 9.32 3.37
N SER A 54 16.24 9.16 2.89
CA SER A 54 16.64 9.35 1.50
C SER A 54 16.49 8.11 0.62
N ASP A 55 16.11 6.95 1.18
CA ASP A 55 15.93 5.75 0.38
C ASP A 55 14.79 5.96 -0.62
N MET A 56 15.02 5.55 -1.87
CA MET A 56 14.07 5.78 -2.95
C MET A 56 13.07 4.64 -3.05
N LEU A 57 11.80 5.02 -3.14
CA LEU A 57 10.67 4.13 -3.36
C LEU A 57 10.18 4.25 -4.79
N LYS A 58 9.84 3.10 -5.37
CA LYS A 58 8.92 3.02 -6.50
C LYS A 58 7.53 2.76 -5.93
N LEU A 59 6.60 3.66 -6.23
CA LEU A 59 5.23 3.63 -5.72
C LEU A 59 4.27 3.48 -6.89
N MET A 60 3.30 2.58 -6.80
CA MET A 60 2.23 2.45 -7.79
C MET A 60 0.87 2.56 -7.13
N GLU A 61 0.03 3.49 -7.60
CA GLU A 61 -1.33 3.64 -7.09
C GLU A 61 -2.26 2.63 -7.77
N MET A 62 -3.12 1.97 -6.99
CA MET A 62 -3.96 0.87 -7.49
C MET A 62 -5.20 1.33 -8.27
N ASN A 63 -5.59 2.60 -8.21
CA ASN A 63 -6.75 3.13 -8.94
C ASN A 63 -6.52 3.17 -10.47
N ASP A 64 -5.35 3.59 -10.92
CA ASP A 64 -5.03 3.81 -12.33
C ASP A 64 -3.68 3.19 -12.76
N ASN A 65 -2.93 2.60 -11.81
CA ASN A 65 -1.61 1.97 -12.01
C ASN A 65 -0.49 2.94 -12.42
N HIS A 66 -0.65 4.25 -12.21
CA HIS A 66 0.47 5.17 -12.41
C HIS A 66 1.58 4.89 -11.40
N VAL A 67 2.81 5.24 -11.78
CA VAL A 67 4.01 4.99 -10.97
C VAL A 67 4.70 6.31 -10.65
N GLU A 68 4.92 6.55 -9.35
CA GLU A 68 5.68 7.69 -8.84
C GLU A 68 6.96 7.22 -8.15
N HIS A 69 7.96 8.09 -8.07
CA HIS A 69 9.22 7.82 -7.36
C HIS A 69 9.45 8.89 -6.31
N HIS A 70 9.48 8.47 -5.06
CA HIS A 70 9.62 9.34 -3.91
C HIS A 70 10.59 8.76 -2.91
N THR A 71 11.24 9.63 -2.16
CA THR A 71 11.98 9.21 -0.97
C THR A 71 11.03 8.66 0.09
N VAL A 72 11.56 7.84 1.01
CA VAL A 72 10.81 7.38 2.18
C VAL A 72 10.27 8.55 3.00
N ALA A 73 11.04 9.64 3.14
CA ALA A 73 10.58 10.83 3.85
C ALA A 73 9.39 11.51 3.17
N GLU A 74 9.45 11.70 1.85
CA GLU A 74 8.36 12.29 1.07
C GLU A 74 7.08 11.47 1.16
N PHE A 75 7.19 10.14 1.03
CA PHE A 75 6.04 9.26 1.13
C PHE A 75 5.41 9.27 2.53
N LEU A 76 6.22 9.21 3.59
CA LEU A 76 5.71 9.28 4.96
C LEU A 76 5.05 10.64 5.26
N GLU A 77 5.62 11.73 4.76
CA GLU A 77 5.02 13.05 4.86
C GLU A 77 3.66 13.10 4.14
N PHE A 78 3.58 12.56 2.92
CA PHE A 78 2.32 12.43 2.19
C PHE A 78 1.27 11.62 2.97
N CYS A 79 1.67 10.48 3.56
CA CYS A 79 0.78 9.67 4.39
C CYS A 79 0.23 10.43 5.61
N VAL A 80 0.99 11.36 6.20
CA VAL A 80 0.58 12.06 7.43
C VAL A 80 -0.13 13.39 7.12
N ARG A 81 0.42 14.17 6.18
CA ARG A 81 0.06 15.57 5.94
C ARG A 81 -0.46 15.84 4.52
N GLY A 82 -0.32 14.87 3.62
CA GLY A 82 -0.76 14.99 2.22
C GLY A 82 0.26 15.73 1.34
N PRO A 83 -0.07 15.96 0.06
CA PRO A 83 0.86 16.48 -0.95
C PRO A 83 1.27 17.94 -0.70
N VAL A 84 0.52 18.67 0.13
CA VAL A 84 0.86 20.05 0.55
C VAL A 84 1.78 20.10 1.77
N GLY A 85 2.16 18.94 2.32
CA GLY A 85 3.13 18.86 3.42
C GLY A 85 4.48 19.45 3.01
N PRO A 86 5.17 20.19 3.89
CA PRO A 86 6.43 20.88 3.55
C PRO A 86 7.54 19.96 3.04
N LYS A 87 7.46 18.65 3.34
CA LYS A 87 8.46 17.65 2.92
C LYS A 87 7.90 16.59 1.96
N ALA A 88 6.70 16.79 1.42
CA ALA A 88 6.02 15.75 0.65
C ALA A 88 6.60 15.59 -0.76
N GLY A 89 7.37 16.56 -1.26
CA GLY A 89 7.78 16.58 -2.66
C GLY A 89 6.64 17.05 -3.56
N SER A 90 6.54 16.51 -4.77
CA SER A 90 5.48 16.83 -5.73
C SER A 90 4.80 15.55 -6.19
N TRP A 91 3.48 15.48 -6.06
CA TRP A 91 2.69 14.27 -6.33
C TRP A 91 1.81 14.45 -7.56
N GLU A 92 1.69 13.41 -8.37
CA GLU A 92 0.73 13.31 -9.48
C GLU A 92 -0.62 12.77 -9.00
N SER A 93 -0.62 11.87 -8.01
CA SER A 93 -1.81 11.32 -7.38
C SER A 93 -2.82 12.40 -6.98
N THR A 94 -4.07 12.20 -7.36
CA THR A 94 -5.19 13.05 -6.95
C THR A 94 -5.72 12.73 -5.54
N PHE A 95 -5.28 11.60 -4.97
CA PHE A 95 -5.64 11.22 -3.61
C PHE A 95 -4.96 12.14 -2.57
N PRO A 96 -5.68 12.62 -1.53
CA PRO A 96 -5.19 13.68 -0.63
C PRO A 96 -4.11 13.26 0.39
N GLY A 97 -3.73 12.00 0.47
CA GLY A 97 -2.83 11.49 1.51
C GLY A 97 -3.51 11.46 2.89
N LYS A 98 -2.81 11.92 3.93
CA LYS A 98 -3.38 12.22 5.26
C LYS A 98 -4.14 11.06 5.95
N TYR A 99 -3.58 9.87 5.91
CA TYR A 99 -4.17 8.65 6.46
C TYR A 99 -4.48 8.69 7.97
N LEU A 100 -3.83 9.58 8.71
CA LEU A 100 -4.01 9.72 10.16
C LEU A 100 -4.90 10.91 10.56
N GLU A 101 -5.44 11.65 9.59
CA GLU A 101 -6.27 12.83 9.85
C GLU A 101 -7.52 12.50 10.68
N GLY A 102 -7.87 13.40 11.60
CA GLY A 102 -8.96 13.20 12.56
C GLY A 102 -8.62 12.24 13.72
N GLY A 103 -7.47 11.55 13.66
CA GLY A 103 -7.02 10.65 14.72
C GLY A 103 -7.82 9.35 14.81
N LYS A 104 -7.43 8.50 15.78
CA LYS A 104 -7.94 7.12 15.92
C LYS A 104 -9.47 7.05 16.11
N GLU A 105 -10.04 7.95 16.91
CA GLU A 105 -11.49 8.05 17.17
C GLU A 105 -12.28 8.32 15.87
N ALA A 106 -11.75 9.19 15.00
CA ALA A 106 -12.34 9.46 13.70
C ALA A 106 -12.02 8.39 12.65
N GLY A 107 -11.28 7.34 13.00
CA GLY A 107 -10.85 6.26 12.11
C GLY A 107 -9.59 6.53 11.31
N GLY A 108 -8.84 7.59 11.64
CA GLY A 108 -7.52 7.88 11.07
C GLY A 108 -6.54 6.75 11.39
N GLN A 109 -6.36 5.86 10.42
CA GLN A 109 -5.51 4.68 10.49
C GLN A 109 -5.10 4.29 9.07
N LEU A 110 -4.02 3.52 8.99
CA LEU A 110 -3.55 2.88 7.77
C LEU A 110 -3.31 1.39 8.01
N VAL A 111 -3.17 0.65 6.92
CA VAL A 111 -2.72 -0.73 6.89
C VAL A 111 -1.38 -0.76 6.17
N ASP A 112 -0.37 -1.29 6.85
CA ASP A 112 0.91 -1.65 6.25
C ASP A 112 1.00 -3.18 6.15
N GLN A 113 0.81 -3.71 4.95
CA GLN A 113 0.81 -5.14 4.68
C GLN A 113 1.94 -5.56 3.75
N ARG A 114 2.44 -6.79 3.90
CA ARG A 114 3.38 -7.38 2.94
C ARG A 114 2.70 -7.49 1.57
N LEU A 115 3.35 -6.97 0.54
CA LEU A 115 2.97 -7.27 -0.83
C LEU A 115 3.47 -8.67 -1.19
N LEU A 116 2.53 -9.56 -1.49
CA LEU A 116 2.84 -10.92 -1.91
C LEU A 116 3.02 -10.97 -3.44
N PRO A 117 3.91 -11.85 -3.94
CA PRO A 117 4.00 -12.12 -5.37
C PRO A 117 2.65 -12.51 -5.95
N ARG A 118 2.46 -12.23 -7.24
CA ARG A 118 1.26 -12.65 -7.95
C ARG A 118 1.15 -14.17 -7.95
N ILE A 119 -0.01 -14.68 -7.53
CA ILE A 119 -0.38 -16.09 -7.72
C ILE A 119 -0.83 -16.30 -9.17
N SER A 120 -0.06 -17.08 -9.92
CA SER A 120 -0.30 -17.35 -11.34
C SER A 120 -1.38 -18.41 -11.55
N GLU A 121 -1.53 -19.28 -10.56
CA GLU A 121 -2.47 -20.39 -10.49
C GLU A 121 -3.92 -19.90 -10.39
N GLY A 122 -4.12 -18.66 -9.97
CA GLY A 122 -5.41 -18.03 -9.74
C GLY A 122 -5.77 -17.90 -8.26
N GLU A 123 -6.72 -17.02 -7.98
CA GLU A 123 -7.28 -16.75 -6.65
C GLU A 123 -8.53 -17.59 -6.42
N VAL A 124 -8.66 -18.20 -5.24
CA VAL A 124 -9.88 -18.88 -4.81
C VAL A 124 -10.68 -17.93 -3.92
N ARG A 125 -11.90 -17.59 -4.34
CA ARG A 125 -12.86 -16.84 -3.53
C ARG A 125 -13.92 -17.79 -3.03
N VAL A 126 -14.06 -17.88 -1.71
CA VAL A 126 -15.10 -18.69 -1.09
C VAL A 126 -16.18 -17.73 -0.60
N LEU A 127 -17.40 -17.89 -1.13
CA LEU A 127 -18.56 -17.14 -0.66
C LEU A 127 -19.29 -18.00 0.38
N LEU A 128 -19.37 -17.47 1.59
CA LEU A 128 -20.11 -18.10 2.69
C LEU A 128 -21.38 -17.30 2.97
N VAL A 129 -22.44 -18.02 3.34
CA VAL A 129 -23.60 -17.46 4.04
C VAL A 129 -23.64 -18.12 5.40
N SER A 130 -23.40 -17.33 6.45
CA SER A 130 -23.12 -17.83 7.79
C SER A 130 -21.93 -18.81 7.76
N ASP A 131 -22.13 -20.04 8.22
CA ASP A 131 -21.13 -21.11 8.25
C ASP A 131 -21.20 -22.05 7.03
N GLN A 132 -22.07 -21.75 6.06
CA GLN A 132 -22.26 -22.59 4.87
C GLN A 132 -21.60 -21.98 3.64
N VAL A 133 -20.73 -22.76 2.99
CA VAL A 133 -20.14 -22.40 1.69
C VAL A 133 -21.22 -22.44 0.62
N GLN A 134 -21.52 -21.30 0.01
CA GLN A 134 -22.48 -21.19 -1.09
C GLN A 134 -21.81 -21.32 -2.45
N MET A 135 -20.57 -20.83 -2.58
CA MET A 135 -19.88 -20.77 -3.85
C MET A 135 -18.37 -20.77 -3.66
N ILE A 136 -17.66 -21.42 -4.58
CA ILE A 136 -16.21 -21.31 -4.72
C ILE A 136 -15.95 -20.81 -6.14
N VAL A 137 -15.30 -19.66 -6.25
CA VAL A 137 -14.90 -19.04 -7.51
C VAL A 137 -13.40 -19.15 -7.66
N HIS A 138 -12.93 -19.75 -8.75
CA HIS A 138 -11.51 -19.73 -9.12
C HIS A 138 -11.29 -18.66 -10.19
N LYS A 139 -10.63 -17.55 -9.80
CA LYS A 139 -10.35 -16.42 -10.70
C LYS A 139 -8.88 -16.42 -11.08
N LYS A 140 -8.57 -16.72 -12.34
CA LYS A 140 -7.20 -16.57 -12.86
C LYS A 140 -6.94 -15.11 -13.27
N PRO A 141 -5.73 -14.58 -13.04
CA PRO A 141 -5.31 -13.33 -13.67
C PRO A 141 -5.40 -13.44 -15.19
N ASP A 142 -5.89 -12.39 -15.84
CA ASP A 142 -5.57 -12.18 -17.24
C ASP A 142 -4.07 -11.89 -17.34
N GLY A 143 -3.38 -12.43 -18.34
CA GLY A 143 -1.91 -12.43 -18.45
C GLY A 143 -1.22 -11.05 -18.50
N GLY A 144 -1.97 -9.95 -18.36
CA GLY A 144 -1.48 -8.57 -18.35
C GLY A 144 -0.85 -8.09 -17.04
N GLY A 145 -0.59 -8.97 -16.07
CA GLY A 145 0.20 -8.63 -14.86
C GLY A 145 -0.47 -7.72 -13.83
N LEU A 146 -1.61 -7.10 -14.16
CA LEU A 146 -2.37 -6.26 -13.24
C LEU A 146 -3.29 -7.12 -12.36
N SER A 147 -3.36 -6.78 -11.06
CA SER A 147 -4.26 -7.43 -10.11
C SER A 147 -5.71 -7.18 -10.50
N ALA A 148 -6.64 -8.00 -9.99
CA ALA A 148 -8.06 -7.81 -10.21
C ALA A 148 -8.49 -6.42 -9.69
N VAL A 149 -8.68 -5.47 -10.61
CA VAL A 149 -9.43 -4.25 -10.34
C VAL A 149 -10.76 -4.62 -9.70
N GLY A 150 -11.05 -4.03 -8.54
CA GLY A 150 -12.32 -4.16 -7.84
C GLY A 150 -13.50 -3.54 -8.61
N GLY A 151 -13.24 -2.93 -9.77
CA GLY A 151 -14.23 -2.32 -10.64
C GLY A 151 -14.35 -3.05 -11.97
N ASN A 152 -15.01 -4.21 -11.97
CA ASN A 152 -15.86 -4.60 -13.10
C ASN A 152 -17.32 -4.52 -12.63
N SER A 153 -17.70 -3.37 -12.07
CA SER A 153 -19.10 -3.00 -11.96
C SER A 153 -19.52 -2.49 -13.33
N ILE A 154 -19.87 -3.42 -14.22
CA ILE A 154 -20.79 -3.13 -15.32
C ILE A 154 -22.20 -3.06 -14.75
#